data_AF-A0A2T3G9Z9-F1
#
_entry.id   AF-A0A2T3G9Z9-F1
#
_cell.length_a   1.000
_cell.length_b   1.000
_cell.length_c   1.000
_cell.angle_alpha   90.00
_cell.angle_beta   90.00
_cell.angle_gamma   90.00
#
_symmetry.space_group_name_H-M   'P 1'
#
loop_
_entity.id
_entity.type
_entity.pdbx_description
1 polymer ?
#
loop_
_entity_poly.entity_id
_entity_poly.type
_entity_poly.pdbx_seq_one_letter_code
_entity_poly.pdbx_strand_id
1 'polypeptide(L)'
;MRGEYKVPGGKLVAVTVRFEGARIVDVRIDGDFFIDAPTDAMADALIADIEKSLESVAGEPVASGVPGTLVASIARAIARHPETCLVGCDAAAIATAFRRAIGRVDERVGERVDGRAAGQSDGLPSDDGRTSDGWTSDGRRTPDGQTSNGRRTSQHVRSQSAVPQKPVDPGHEDTEDAEFARRWARLLPELTLVHDIPRSPGEQMRIDEQWAREVADGTRRPTLRIWEWSGPCVVVGRFQSIPDEVHEDVARAEGIAVVRRSTGGGAMFIEPGNTITYSLYAPLWFVDGIDVAASYRLCDRWLVRALAGLGLDVRFAGLNDIASSHGKIGGAAQRRFPGAPRSSSRSGVPGQSGVPGQSRGPGAVLHHVTMAYDIDARKMARVLNTSAEKMSDKAVRSAVKRVDPLKSQTGMTRGEIVDHLLDSLRGAVQ
;
A
#
# COMPACT_ATOMS: atom_id res chain seq x y z
N MET A 1 21.91 -5.51 -0.97
CA MET A 1 21.50 -4.92 0.33
C MET A 1 20.20 -4.19 0.15
N ARG A 2 19.36 -4.10 1.18
CA ARG A 2 18.03 -3.49 1.11
C ARG A 2 17.87 -2.47 2.22
N GLY A 3 17.30 -1.31 1.89
CA GLY A 3 16.88 -0.29 2.84
C GLY A 3 15.42 0.06 2.60
N GLU A 4 14.67 0.28 3.67
CA GLU A 4 13.24 0.58 3.60
C GLU A 4 12.96 1.87 4.35
N TYR A 5 11.92 2.58 3.95
CA TYR A 5 11.42 3.74 4.66
C TYR A 5 9.90 3.81 4.53
N LYS A 6 9.20 3.85 5.68
CA LYS A 6 7.76 4.09 5.73
C LYS A 6 7.49 5.57 5.95
N VAL A 7 6.88 6.23 4.96
CA VAL A 7 6.41 7.61 5.11
C VAL A 7 5.28 7.64 6.14
N PRO A 8 5.36 8.46 7.22
CA PRO A 8 4.31 8.55 8.22
C PRO A 8 2.96 8.91 7.59
N GLY A 9 1.97 8.02 7.75
CA GLY A 9 0.64 8.20 7.13
C GLY A 9 0.62 8.01 5.60
N GLY A 10 1.75 7.66 5.00
CA GLY A 10 1.94 7.42 3.58
C GLY A 10 2.30 5.97 3.27
N LYS A 11 3.16 5.79 2.27
CA LYS A 11 3.52 4.50 1.68
C LYS A 11 4.96 4.12 2.01
N LEU A 12 5.22 2.83 2.00
CA LEU A 12 6.53 2.24 2.15
C LEU A 12 7.23 2.29 0.79
N VAL A 13 8.46 2.74 0.80
CA VAL A 13 9.39 2.59 -0.31
C VAL A 13 10.62 1.86 0.18
N ALA A 14 11.13 0.98 -0.67
CA ALA A 14 12.34 0.22 -0.47
C ALA A 14 13.28 0.41 -1.64
N VAL A 15 14.56 0.32 -1.35
CA VAL A 15 15.62 0.37 -2.34
C VAL A 15 16.55 -0.81 -2.10
N THR A 16 16.69 -1.63 -3.14
CA THR A 16 17.62 -2.75 -3.18
C THR A 16 18.80 -2.37 -4.04
N VAL A 17 20.01 -2.55 -3.50
CA VAL A 17 21.27 -2.21 -4.15
C VAL A 17 22.14 -3.44 -4.25
N ARG A 18 22.62 -3.77 -5.45
CA ARG A 18 23.64 -4.80 -5.66
C ARG A 18 25.02 -4.16 -5.85
N PHE A 19 26.02 -4.84 -5.31
CA PHE A 19 27.40 -4.39 -5.32
C PHE A 19 28.30 -5.43 -5.98
N GLU A 20 29.32 -4.95 -6.70
CA GLU A 20 30.51 -5.71 -7.06
C GLU A 20 31.73 -4.99 -6.46
N GLY A 21 32.30 -5.57 -5.40
CA GLY A 21 33.29 -4.88 -4.57
C GLY A 21 32.67 -3.63 -3.93
N ALA A 22 33.30 -2.47 -4.14
CA ALA A 22 32.82 -1.17 -3.65
C ALA A 22 31.87 -0.45 -4.63
N ARG A 23 31.63 -1.02 -5.82
CA ARG A 23 30.84 -0.38 -6.88
C ARG A 23 29.40 -0.89 -6.85
N ILE A 24 28.44 0.02 -6.97
CA ILE A 24 27.04 -0.32 -7.22
C ILE A 24 26.89 -0.70 -8.69
N VAL A 25 26.25 -1.85 -8.93
CA VAL A 25 26.04 -2.39 -10.28
C VAL A 25 24.57 -2.47 -10.70
N ASP A 26 23.66 -2.36 -9.73
CA ASP A 26 22.22 -2.37 -9.97
C ASP A 26 21.50 -1.74 -8.76
N VAL A 27 20.51 -0.90 -9.03
CA VAL A 27 19.62 -0.32 -8.02
C VAL A 27 18.18 -0.54 -8.45
N ARG A 28 17.38 -1.08 -7.54
CA ARG A 28 15.95 -1.33 -7.76
C ARG A 28 15.13 -0.65 -6.69
N ILE A 29 14.05 0.00 -7.09
CA ILE A 29 13.08 0.56 -6.17
C ILE A 29 11.77 -0.25 -6.21
N ASP A 30 11.23 -0.52 -5.03
CA ASP A 30 9.96 -1.24 -4.88
C ASP A 30 9.21 -0.75 -3.64
N GLY A 31 7.92 -1.05 -3.52
CA GLY A 31 7.15 -0.66 -2.34
C GLY A 31 5.64 -0.69 -2.54
N ASP A 32 4.92 -0.29 -1.49
CA ASP A 32 3.45 -0.26 -1.49
C ASP A 32 2.87 1.06 -2.03
N PHE A 33 3.71 1.89 -2.67
CA PHE A 33 3.31 3.14 -3.31
C PHE A 33 2.44 2.89 -4.56
N PHE A 34 1.85 3.97 -5.07
CA PHE A 34 1.15 3.98 -6.35
C PHE A 34 1.88 4.89 -7.33
N ILE A 35 1.70 4.59 -8.61
CA ILE A 35 2.05 5.52 -9.68
C ILE A 35 0.78 5.77 -10.46
N ASP A 36 0.35 7.02 -10.45
CA ASP A 36 -0.70 7.47 -11.33
C ASP A 36 -0.09 7.94 -12.65
N ALA A 37 -0.30 7.17 -13.71
CA ALA A 37 0.25 7.45 -15.04
C ALA A 37 -0.80 7.15 -16.12
N PRO A 38 -0.77 7.88 -17.25
CA PRO A 38 -1.59 7.57 -18.40
C PRO A 38 -1.27 6.20 -19.04
N THR A 39 -0.02 5.72 -18.94
CA THR A 39 0.41 4.44 -19.54
C THR A 39 1.40 3.71 -18.64
N ASP A 40 1.53 2.40 -18.86
CA ASP A 40 2.52 1.57 -18.18
C ASP A 40 3.95 2.00 -18.52
N ALA A 41 4.21 2.31 -19.78
CA ALA A 41 5.53 2.76 -20.23
C ALA A 41 5.96 4.04 -19.52
N MET A 42 5.05 4.96 -19.23
CA MET A 42 5.36 6.18 -18.47
C MET A 42 5.64 5.88 -17.00
N ALA A 43 4.85 5.01 -16.36
CA ALA A 43 5.12 4.58 -14.99
C ALA A 43 6.48 3.87 -14.87
N ASP A 44 6.78 2.97 -15.81
CA ASP A 44 8.02 2.21 -15.84
C ASP A 44 9.22 3.13 -16.16
N ALA A 45 9.05 4.13 -17.03
CA ALA A 45 10.07 5.14 -17.33
C ALA A 45 10.38 6.02 -16.12
N LEU A 46 9.38 6.41 -15.34
CA LEU A 46 9.59 7.13 -14.07
C LEU A 46 10.46 6.31 -13.11
N ILE A 47 10.13 5.03 -12.91
CA ILE A 47 10.91 4.12 -12.04
C ILE A 47 12.35 4.02 -12.55
N ALA A 48 12.54 3.74 -13.83
CA ALA A 48 13.87 3.58 -14.43
C ALA A 48 14.72 4.85 -14.30
N ASP A 49 14.11 6.03 -14.43
CA ASP A 49 14.79 7.30 -14.28
C ASP A 49 15.19 7.61 -12.84
N ILE A 50 14.38 7.20 -11.87
CA ILE A 50 14.74 7.28 -10.45
C ILE A 50 15.89 6.34 -10.14
N GLU A 51 15.81 5.07 -10.57
CA GLU A 51 16.86 4.06 -10.38
C GLU A 51 18.20 4.53 -10.97
N LYS A 52 18.19 5.05 -12.21
CA LYS A 52 19.37 5.64 -12.85
C LYS A 52 19.93 6.84 -12.08
N SER A 53 19.06 7.69 -11.52
CA SER A 53 19.49 8.79 -10.66
C SER A 53 20.20 8.28 -9.40
N LEU A 54 19.75 7.19 -8.79
CA LEU A 54 20.39 6.58 -7.62
C LEU A 54 21.75 5.95 -7.98
N GLU A 55 21.85 5.25 -9.11
CA GLU A 55 23.10 4.68 -9.62
C GLU A 55 24.16 5.75 -9.89
N SER A 56 23.76 6.94 -10.36
CA SER A 56 24.71 8.02 -10.66
C SER A 56 25.40 8.62 -9.42
N VAL A 57 24.78 8.51 -8.24
CA VAL A 57 25.28 9.06 -6.98
C VAL A 57 26.03 8.01 -6.14
N ALA A 58 25.97 6.74 -6.57
CA ALA A 58 26.60 5.60 -5.93
C ALA A 58 28.15 5.62 -5.84
N GLY A 59 28.81 6.66 -6.36
CA GLY A 59 30.27 6.83 -6.33
C GLY A 59 30.77 7.90 -5.35
N GLU A 60 29.88 8.62 -4.65
CA GLU A 60 30.29 9.66 -3.69
C GLU A 60 30.44 9.10 -2.26
N PRO A 61 31.46 9.53 -1.49
CA PRO A 61 31.66 9.06 -0.11
C PRO A 61 30.44 9.31 0.79
N VAL A 62 30.01 8.28 1.52
CA VAL A 62 28.75 8.21 2.31
C VAL A 62 28.76 9.05 3.61
N ALA A 63 29.88 9.72 3.92
CA ALA A 63 30.20 10.21 5.26
C ALA A 63 29.39 11.41 5.81
N SER A 64 28.37 11.95 5.12
CA SER A 64 27.66 13.15 5.59
C SER A 64 26.18 13.23 5.20
N GLY A 65 25.33 12.51 5.94
CA GLY A 65 23.88 12.76 5.96
C GLY A 65 23.17 12.60 4.61
N VAL A 66 22.02 13.27 4.41
CA VAL A 66 21.40 13.42 3.09
C VAL A 66 22.23 14.42 2.30
N PRO A 67 22.97 14.05 1.24
CA PRO A 67 23.44 15.07 0.34
C PRO A 67 22.19 15.74 -0.23
N GLY A 68 22.04 17.06 -0.02
CA GLY A 68 20.93 17.81 -0.64
C GLY A 68 20.88 17.60 -2.15
N THR A 69 22.03 17.24 -2.75
CA THR A 69 22.20 16.84 -4.14
C THR A 69 21.44 15.58 -4.53
N LEU A 70 21.34 14.56 -3.66
CA LEU A 70 20.66 13.29 -3.97
C LEU A 70 19.14 13.48 -4.04
N VAL A 71 18.55 14.13 -3.04
CA VAL A 71 17.10 14.43 -3.04
C VAL A 71 16.76 15.31 -4.24
N ALA A 72 17.58 16.33 -4.54
CA ALA A 72 17.40 17.16 -5.72
C ALA A 72 17.54 16.36 -7.04
N SER A 73 18.44 15.39 -7.11
CA SER A 73 18.59 14.51 -8.29
C SER A 73 17.34 13.67 -8.52
N ILE A 74 16.82 13.01 -7.48
CA ILE A 74 15.59 12.21 -7.56
C ILE A 74 14.39 13.10 -7.88
N ALA A 75 14.29 14.28 -7.26
CA ALA A 75 13.23 15.24 -7.56
C ALA A 75 13.27 15.71 -9.03
N ARG A 76 14.46 15.94 -9.60
CA ARG A 76 14.63 16.22 -11.03
C ARG A 76 14.23 15.03 -11.91
N ALA A 77 14.55 13.80 -11.51
CA ALA A 77 14.11 12.61 -12.22
C ALA A 77 12.58 12.51 -12.25
N ILE A 78 11.92 12.72 -11.12
CA ILE A 78 10.45 12.75 -11.02
C ILE A 78 9.87 13.88 -11.90
N ALA A 79 10.45 15.09 -11.84
CA ALA A 79 9.97 16.25 -12.59
C ALA A 79 10.07 16.11 -14.12
N ARG A 80 10.86 15.15 -14.64
CA ARG A 80 10.89 14.81 -16.08
C ARG A 80 9.62 14.10 -16.56
N HIS A 81 8.76 13.67 -15.65
CA HIS A 81 7.51 12.97 -15.93
C HIS A 81 6.29 13.77 -15.43
N PRO A 82 5.98 14.95 -16.01
CA PRO A 82 4.95 15.86 -15.49
C PRO A 82 3.52 15.28 -15.53
N GLU A 83 3.28 14.29 -16.38
CA GLU A 83 1.98 13.59 -16.48
C GLU A 83 1.89 12.37 -15.57
N THR A 84 2.94 12.08 -14.78
CA THR A 84 2.99 10.94 -13.87
C THR A 84 3.13 11.43 -12.42
N CYS A 85 2.36 10.85 -11.52
CA CYS A 85 2.40 11.16 -10.10
C CYS A 85 2.82 9.93 -9.30
N LEU A 86 3.93 10.04 -8.55
CA LEU A 86 4.28 9.07 -7.52
C LEU A 86 3.48 9.39 -6.26
N VAL A 87 2.67 8.43 -5.79
CA VAL A 87 1.69 8.68 -4.72
C VAL A 87 2.05 7.88 -3.48
N GLY A 88 2.22 8.62 -2.38
CA GLY A 88 2.46 8.08 -1.06
C GLY A 88 3.93 7.98 -0.65
N CYS A 89 4.86 8.27 -1.56
CA CYS A 89 6.27 8.51 -1.24
C CYS A 89 6.82 9.65 -2.09
N ASP A 90 7.97 10.18 -1.69
CA ASP A 90 8.62 11.33 -2.34
C ASP A 90 10.13 11.10 -2.50
N ALA A 91 10.81 12.07 -3.10
CA ALA A 91 12.26 12.03 -3.31
C ALA A 91 13.05 11.86 -2.00
N ALA A 92 12.59 12.43 -0.89
CA ALA A 92 13.26 12.34 0.41
C ALA A 92 13.13 10.93 1.02
N ALA A 93 11.95 10.31 0.89
CA ALA A 93 11.68 8.94 1.30
C ALA A 93 12.58 7.95 0.54
N ILE A 94 12.66 8.09 -0.78
CA ILE A 94 13.51 7.25 -1.65
C ILE A 94 14.99 7.41 -1.26
N ALA A 95 15.45 8.66 -1.09
CA ALA A 95 16.82 8.94 -0.69
C ALA A 95 17.18 8.34 0.68
N THR A 96 16.23 8.36 1.63
CA THR A 96 16.39 7.73 2.95
C THR A 96 16.51 6.22 2.84
N ALA A 97 15.62 5.57 2.08
CA ALA A 97 15.66 4.13 1.85
C ALA A 97 16.97 3.70 1.15
N PHE A 98 17.42 4.43 0.13
CA PHE A 98 18.71 4.19 -0.52
C PHE A 98 19.88 4.31 0.46
N ARG A 99 19.91 5.36 1.30
CA ARG A 99 20.98 5.51 2.29
C ARG A 99 21.02 4.39 3.33
N ARG A 100 19.85 3.91 3.77
CA ARG A 100 19.76 2.72 4.64
C ARG A 100 20.28 1.46 3.93
N ALA A 101 20.11 1.36 2.61
CA ALA A 101 20.61 0.23 1.83
C ALA A 101 22.14 0.22 1.72
N ILE A 102 22.77 1.39 1.53
CA ILE A 102 24.23 1.51 1.38
C ILE A 102 24.98 1.64 2.72
N GLY A 103 24.39 2.24 3.76
CA GLY A 103 25.04 2.40 5.07
C GLY A 103 25.32 1.07 5.78
N ARG A 104 24.54 0.02 5.46
CA ARG A 104 24.79 -1.36 5.92
C ARG A 104 26.05 -2.00 5.31
N VAL A 105 26.67 -1.38 4.30
CA VAL A 105 27.98 -1.79 3.76
C VAL A 105 29.11 -1.31 4.66
N ASP A 106 29.04 -0.08 5.15
CA ASP A 106 30.12 0.56 5.92
C ASP A 106 30.38 -0.18 7.25
N GLU A 107 29.32 -0.65 7.91
CA GLU A 107 29.41 -1.48 9.13
C GLU A 107 30.15 -2.81 8.88
N ARG A 108 29.94 -3.46 7.73
CA ARG A 108 30.57 -4.75 7.38
C ARG A 108 32.00 -4.61 6.85
N VAL A 109 32.34 -3.45 6.28
CA VAL A 109 33.71 -3.15 5.86
C VAL A 109 34.54 -2.73 7.08
N GLY A 110 33.96 -1.97 8.02
CA GLY A 110 34.58 -1.63 9.31
C GLY A 110 34.98 -2.88 10.12
N GLU A 111 34.09 -3.87 10.23
CA GLU A 111 34.41 -5.14 10.93
C GLU A 111 35.54 -5.96 10.27
N ARG A 112 35.81 -5.77 8.97
CA ARG A 112 36.92 -6.47 8.29
C ARG A 112 38.27 -5.76 8.43
N VAL A 113 38.29 -4.50 8.83
CA VAL A 113 39.53 -3.72 9.00
C VAL A 113 40.12 -3.93 10.40
N ASP A 114 39.28 -4.22 11.41
CA ASP A 114 39.74 -4.44 12.79
C ASP A 114 40.27 -5.86 13.07
N GLY A 115 40.20 -6.77 12.08
CA GLY A 115 40.62 -8.18 12.22
C GLY A 115 42.08 -8.49 11.90
N ARG A 116 42.95 -7.49 11.69
CA ARG A 116 44.39 -7.71 11.40
C ARG A 116 45.32 -6.98 12.38
N ALA A 117 45.21 -7.33 13.67
CA ALA A 117 46.29 -7.12 14.62
C ALA A 117 46.16 -8.04 15.84
N ALA A 118 46.62 -9.29 15.71
CA ALA A 118 47.19 -10.05 16.84
C ALA A 118 47.92 -11.28 16.28
N GLY A 119 49.25 -11.19 16.27
CA GLY A 119 50.14 -12.31 15.97
C GLY A 119 50.12 -13.36 17.08
N GLN A 120 50.45 -14.57 16.66
CA GLN A 120 50.64 -15.77 17.46
C GLN A 120 51.63 -15.58 18.63
N SER A 121 51.32 -16.19 19.78
CA SER A 121 52.33 -16.91 20.57
C SER A 121 51.67 -18.05 21.34
N ASP A 122 52.31 -19.21 21.26
CA ASP A 122 51.96 -20.49 21.85
C ASP A 122 52.12 -20.53 23.37
N GLY A 123 51.31 -21.35 24.05
CA GLY A 123 51.52 -21.71 25.46
C GLY A 123 50.40 -22.62 26.01
N LEU A 124 50.74 -23.90 26.21
CA LEU A 124 49.90 -24.97 26.77
C LEU A 124 49.53 -24.75 28.27
N PRO A 125 48.53 -25.48 28.81
CA PRO A 125 47.95 -25.22 30.13
C PRO A 125 48.57 -26.08 31.24
N SER A 126 48.56 -25.55 32.47
CA SER A 126 48.67 -26.37 33.68
C SER A 126 47.83 -25.78 34.81
N ASP A 127 47.15 -26.71 35.48
CA ASP A 127 46.58 -26.79 36.85
C ASP A 127 47.31 -25.84 37.86
N ASP A 128 46.74 -25.29 38.94
CA ASP A 128 46.38 -25.98 40.19
C ASP A 128 45.52 -25.08 41.11
N GLY A 129 44.61 -25.69 41.89
CA GLY A 129 44.55 -25.51 43.35
C GLY A 129 43.80 -24.33 44.01
N ARG A 130 42.62 -24.65 44.61
CA ARG A 130 42.19 -24.46 46.03
C ARG A 130 42.61 -23.15 46.76
N THR A 131 41.78 -22.45 47.55
CA THR A 131 40.73 -22.84 48.51
C THR A 131 40.11 -21.58 49.17
N SER A 132 38.87 -21.75 49.66
CA SER A 132 38.25 -21.19 50.90
C SER A 132 38.10 -19.65 51.01
N ASP A 133 37.07 -19.04 51.60
CA ASP A 133 36.04 -19.33 52.61
C ASP A 133 34.82 -18.44 52.25
N GLY A 134 33.53 -18.72 52.51
CA GLY A 134 32.89 -19.33 53.67
C GLY A 134 32.11 -18.25 54.46
N TRP A 135 30.81 -18.52 54.72
CA TRP A 135 29.93 -17.92 55.76
C TRP A 135 29.19 -16.60 55.45
N THR A 136 27.90 -16.37 55.73
CA THR A 136 26.74 -17.17 56.22
C THR A 136 25.44 -16.33 56.20
N SER A 137 24.30 -17.02 56.16
CA SER A 137 22.95 -16.79 56.77
C SER A 137 22.45 -15.35 57.05
N ASP A 138 21.30 -14.93 56.50
CA ASP A 138 19.89 -15.20 56.90
C ASP A 138 19.34 -14.14 57.89
N GLY A 139 18.06 -13.77 57.73
CA GLY A 139 17.37 -12.90 58.68
C GLY A 139 16.17 -12.13 58.14
N ARG A 140 14.99 -12.76 58.17
CA ARG A 140 13.66 -12.12 58.06
C ARG A 140 13.38 -11.17 59.24
N ARG A 141 12.61 -10.09 59.01
CA ARG A 141 11.34 -9.76 59.73
C ARG A 141 10.70 -8.44 59.26
N THR A 142 9.37 -8.48 59.14
CA THR A 142 8.35 -7.41 58.97
C THR A 142 7.94 -6.82 60.35
N PRO A 143 6.85 -6.03 60.50
CA PRO A 143 6.38 -4.77 59.86
C PRO A 143 6.01 -3.68 60.92
N ASP A 144 5.65 -2.46 60.47
CA ASP A 144 4.50 -1.63 60.97
C ASP A 144 4.70 -0.12 60.75
N GLY A 145 3.59 0.61 60.48
CA GLY A 145 3.50 2.04 60.78
C GLY A 145 2.73 2.94 59.79
N GLN A 146 1.45 3.20 60.09
CA GLN A 146 0.57 4.24 59.53
C GLN A 146 1.20 5.67 59.62
N THR A 147 0.88 6.72 58.86
CA THR A 147 -0.38 7.40 58.54
C THR A 147 -0.07 8.53 57.53
N SER A 148 -1.04 8.97 56.72
CA SER A 148 -1.52 10.37 56.68
C SER A 148 -2.26 10.72 55.37
N ASN A 149 -3.29 11.52 55.58
CA ASN A 149 -4.36 11.88 54.66
C ASN A 149 -3.96 13.14 53.87
N GLY A 150 -4.03 13.10 52.53
CA GLY A 150 -3.65 14.22 51.67
C GLY A 150 -4.51 14.30 50.42
N ARG A 151 -5.51 15.20 50.45
CA ARG A 151 -6.32 15.66 49.31
C ARG A 151 -5.44 15.86 48.07
N ARG A 152 -5.73 15.14 46.97
CA ARG A 152 -5.27 15.53 45.63
C ARG A 152 -6.43 16.07 44.82
N THR A 153 -6.32 17.36 44.55
CA THR A 153 -7.08 18.15 43.59
C THR A 153 -6.95 17.56 42.19
N SER A 154 -8.09 17.47 41.50
CA SER A 154 -8.20 17.19 40.08
C SER A 154 -7.51 18.30 39.28
N GLN A 155 -6.36 17.99 38.67
CA GLN A 155 -5.80 18.79 37.60
C GLN A 155 -5.96 18.05 36.28
N HIS A 156 -6.82 18.61 35.43
CA HIS A 156 -6.92 18.28 34.01
C HIS A 156 -5.54 18.43 33.35
N VAL A 157 -4.93 17.30 32.99
CA VAL A 157 -3.82 17.29 32.04
C VAL A 157 -4.43 17.41 30.66
N ARG A 158 -4.32 18.60 30.07
CA ARG A 158 -4.63 18.86 28.67
C ARG A 158 -3.74 17.98 27.79
N SER A 159 -4.33 17.00 27.12
CA SER A 159 -3.72 16.32 25.98
C SER A 159 -3.77 17.25 24.77
N GLN A 160 -2.67 17.95 24.47
CA GLN A 160 -2.46 18.62 23.19
C GLN A 160 -1.39 17.86 22.41
N SER A 161 -1.78 17.24 21.31
CA SER A 161 -0.93 16.86 20.16
C SER A 161 -1.86 16.50 19.00
N ALA A 162 -2.69 17.45 18.57
CA ALA A 162 -3.41 17.34 17.30
C ALA A 162 -2.44 17.75 16.19
N VAL A 163 -2.18 16.86 15.24
CA VAL A 163 -1.63 17.22 13.93
C VAL A 163 -2.56 18.29 13.35
N PRO A 164 -2.06 19.42 12.83
CA PRO A 164 -2.95 20.42 12.26
C PRO A 164 -3.61 19.82 11.01
N GLN A 165 -4.87 19.41 11.16
CA GLN A 165 -5.76 19.33 10.01
C GLN A 165 -5.92 20.75 9.51
N LYS A 166 -5.62 20.98 8.22
CA LYS A 166 -6.05 22.22 7.57
C LYS A 166 -7.55 22.37 7.86
N PRO A 167 -8.02 23.55 8.30
CA PRO A 167 -9.45 23.77 8.43
C PRO A 167 -10.08 23.47 7.07
N VAL A 168 -10.94 22.46 7.05
CA VAL A 168 -11.72 22.17 5.85
C VAL A 168 -12.76 23.28 5.78
N ASP A 169 -12.71 24.07 4.71
CA ASP A 169 -13.73 25.07 4.44
C ASP A 169 -15.06 24.34 4.27
N PRO A 170 -16.07 24.58 5.13
CA PRO A 170 -17.38 23.93 5.01
C PRO A 170 -17.99 24.11 3.61
N GLY A 171 -17.68 25.24 2.95
CA GLY A 171 -18.11 25.49 1.57
C GLY A 171 -17.44 24.59 0.52
N HIS A 172 -16.24 24.06 0.79
CA HIS A 172 -15.53 23.16 -0.12
C HIS A 172 -16.08 21.73 -0.06
N GLU A 173 -16.42 21.22 1.13
CA GLU A 173 -17.03 19.89 1.29
C GLU A 173 -18.38 19.80 0.58
N ASP A 174 -19.25 20.80 0.76
CA ASP A 174 -20.56 20.85 0.08
C ASP A 174 -20.41 20.88 -1.45
N THR A 175 -19.36 21.52 -1.98
CA THR A 175 -19.10 21.55 -3.43
C THR A 175 -18.54 20.24 -3.98
N GLU A 176 -17.62 19.58 -3.26
CA GLU A 176 -17.08 18.27 -3.65
C GLU A 176 -18.19 17.21 -3.65
N ASP A 177 -19.02 17.20 -2.61
CA ASP A 177 -20.10 16.22 -2.49
C ASP A 177 -21.17 16.38 -3.59
N ALA A 178 -21.48 17.63 -3.95
CA ALA A 178 -22.37 17.94 -5.07
C ALA A 178 -21.75 17.51 -6.41
N GLU A 179 -20.45 17.72 -6.60
CA GLU A 179 -19.74 17.26 -7.80
C GLU A 179 -19.72 15.74 -7.92
N PHE A 180 -19.41 15.05 -6.83
CA PHE A 180 -19.42 13.59 -6.80
C PHE A 180 -20.82 13.05 -7.09
N ALA A 181 -21.87 13.68 -6.56
CA ALA A 181 -23.25 13.32 -6.88
C ALA A 181 -23.55 13.49 -8.38
N ARG A 182 -23.12 14.60 -9.00
CA ARG A 182 -23.31 14.82 -10.45
C ARG A 182 -22.59 13.77 -11.30
N ARG A 183 -21.34 13.44 -10.94
CA ARG A 183 -20.54 12.42 -11.67
C ARG A 183 -21.19 11.04 -11.59
N TRP A 184 -21.65 10.63 -10.40
CA TRP A 184 -22.40 9.39 -10.22
C TRP A 184 -23.74 9.40 -10.97
N ALA A 185 -24.52 10.49 -10.89
CA ALA A 185 -25.79 10.62 -11.61
C ALA A 185 -25.62 10.49 -13.14
N ARG A 186 -24.48 10.93 -13.69
CA ARG A 186 -24.13 10.72 -15.11
C ARG A 186 -23.69 9.28 -15.40
N LEU A 187 -22.96 8.64 -14.49
CA LEU A 187 -22.43 7.29 -14.70
C LEU A 187 -23.52 6.21 -14.59
N LEU A 188 -24.43 6.36 -13.63
CA LEU A 188 -25.40 5.33 -13.23
C LEU A 188 -26.28 4.80 -14.37
N PRO A 189 -26.88 5.63 -15.26
CA PRO A 189 -27.67 5.13 -16.39
C PRO A 189 -26.87 4.26 -17.38
N GLU A 190 -25.55 4.44 -17.42
CA GLU A 190 -24.65 3.68 -18.27
C GLU A 190 -24.05 2.45 -17.58
N LEU A 191 -24.15 2.38 -16.25
CA LEU A 191 -23.47 1.38 -15.42
C LEU A 191 -24.12 0.01 -15.54
N THR A 192 -23.31 -1.01 -15.78
CA THR A 192 -23.71 -2.42 -15.71
C THR A 192 -23.32 -2.98 -14.35
N LEU A 193 -24.29 -3.48 -13.59
CA LEU A 193 -24.03 -4.16 -12.32
C LEU A 193 -23.88 -5.67 -12.55
N VAL A 194 -22.78 -6.25 -12.08
CA VAL A 194 -22.46 -7.68 -12.20
C VAL A 194 -22.16 -8.27 -10.82
N HIS A 195 -22.87 -9.33 -10.46
CA HIS A 195 -22.44 -10.24 -9.41
C HIS A 195 -21.85 -11.48 -10.10
N ASP A 196 -20.53 -11.61 -10.09
CA ASP A 196 -19.82 -12.66 -10.84
C ASP A 196 -19.65 -13.94 -10.00
N ILE A 197 -19.40 -15.05 -10.69
CA ILE A 197 -19.07 -16.33 -10.05
C ILE A 197 -17.67 -16.28 -9.41
N PRO A 198 -17.40 -17.13 -8.40
CA PRO A 198 -16.04 -17.31 -7.89
C PRO A 198 -15.09 -17.80 -8.98
N ARG A 199 -13.90 -17.18 -9.07
CA ARG A 199 -12.87 -17.51 -10.07
C ARG A 199 -11.49 -17.65 -9.43
N SER A 200 -10.59 -18.31 -10.15
CA SER A 200 -9.22 -18.51 -9.66
C SER A 200 -8.49 -17.18 -9.48
N PRO A 201 -7.53 -17.07 -8.53
CA PRO A 201 -6.80 -15.83 -8.29
C PRO A 201 -6.16 -15.22 -9.56
N GLY A 202 -5.54 -16.05 -10.41
CA GLY A 202 -4.94 -15.57 -11.66
C GLY A 202 -5.98 -15.13 -12.69
N GLU A 203 -7.14 -15.77 -12.73
CA GLU A 203 -8.25 -15.35 -13.60
C GLU A 203 -8.84 -14.02 -13.17
N GLN A 204 -8.94 -13.78 -11.86
CA GLN A 204 -9.41 -12.50 -11.34
C GLN A 204 -8.53 -11.33 -11.78
N MET A 205 -7.21 -11.50 -11.69
CA MET A 205 -6.27 -10.45 -12.13
C MET A 205 -6.40 -10.13 -13.62
N ARG A 206 -6.60 -11.17 -14.45
CA ARG A 206 -6.75 -11.02 -15.89
C ARG A 206 -8.06 -10.34 -16.26
N ILE A 207 -9.17 -10.71 -15.62
CA ILE A 207 -10.49 -10.10 -15.87
C ILE A 207 -10.48 -8.63 -15.48
N ASP A 208 -9.91 -8.29 -14.32
CA ASP A 208 -9.81 -6.89 -13.88
C ASP A 208 -9.11 -6.02 -14.93
N GLU A 209 -7.99 -6.50 -15.47
CA GLU A 209 -7.27 -5.77 -16.52
C GLU A 209 -8.02 -5.77 -17.85
N GLN A 210 -8.56 -6.91 -18.27
CA GLN A 210 -9.30 -7.04 -19.53
C GLN A 210 -10.51 -6.10 -19.56
N TRP A 211 -11.36 -6.11 -18.54
CA TRP A 211 -12.57 -5.30 -18.52
C TRP A 211 -12.26 -3.81 -18.40
N ALA A 212 -11.19 -3.43 -17.69
CA ALA A 212 -10.73 -2.05 -17.68
C ALA A 212 -10.30 -1.59 -19.08
N ARG A 213 -9.59 -2.44 -19.84
CA ARG A 213 -9.22 -2.15 -21.24
C ARG A 213 -10.43 -2.09 -22.16
N GLU A 214 -11.38 -3.02 -22.02
CA GLU A 214 -12.62 -3.00 -22.81
C GLU A 214 -13.44 -1.72 -22.57
N VAL A 215 -13.54 -1.24 -21.32
CA VAL A 215 -14.14 0.06 -21.01
C VAL A 215 -13.32 1.20 -21.60
N ALA A 216 -11.98 1.14 -21.49
CA ALA A 216 -11.10 2.18 -22.04
C ALA A 216 -11.24 2.34 -23.55
N ASP A 217 -11.50 1.25 -24.25
CA ASP A 217 -11.69 1.21 -25.70
C ASP A 217 -13.14 1.51 -26.10
N GLY A 218 -14.08 1.52 -25.14
CA GLY A 218 -15.51 1.71 -25.36
C GLY A 218 -16.22 0.48 -25.92
N THR A 219 -15.61 -0.71 -25.82
CA THR A 219 -16.19 -1.99 -26.24
C THR A 219 -17.01 -2.65 -25.12
N ARG A 220 -16.84 -2.20 -23.88
CA ARG A 220 -17.65 -2.56 -22.71
C ARG A 220 -18.25 -1.30 -22.08
N ARG A 221 -19.50 -1.40 -21.64
CA ARG A 221 -20.16 -0.36 -20.83
C ARG A 221 -19.48 -0.22 -19.47
N PRO A 222 -19.50 0.97 -18.83
CA PRO A 222 -19.04 1.12 -17.45
C PRO A 222 -19.63 0.00 -16.59
N THR A 223 -18.82 -0.63 -15.75
CA THR A 223 -19.23 -1.84 -15.03
C THR A 223 -18.84 -1.74 -13.57
N LEU A 224 -19.75 -2.10 -12.66
CA LEU A 224 -19.43 -2.42 -11.28
C LEU A 224 -19.62 -3.92 -11.07
N ARG A 225 -18.55 -4.60 -10.68
CA ARG A 225 -18.48 -6.05 -10.53
C ARG A 225 -18.20 -6.38 -9.07
N ILE A 226 -19.13 -7.05 -8.39
CA ILE A 226 -18.85 -7.74 -7.12
C ILE A 226 -18.45 -9.18 -7.46
N TRP A 227 -17.32 -9.65 -6.93
CA TRP A 227 -16.73 -10.93 -7.31
C TRP A 227 -15.97 -11.60 -6.18
N GLU A 228 -15.70 -12.90 -6.35
CA GLU A 228 -15.17 -13.77 -5.30
C GLU A 228 -13.97 -14.61 -5.73
N TRP A 229 -13.19 -15.03 -4.74
CA TRP A 229 -12.00 -15.87 -4.93
C TRP A 229 -12.37 -17.35 -4.79
N SER A 230 -12.02 -18.17 -5.80
CA SER A 230 -12.23 -19.62 -5.73
C SER A 230 -11.11 -20.37 -5.00
N GLY A 231 -10.04 -19.69 -4.58
CA GLY A 231 -8.91 -20.27 -3.88
C GLY A 231 -8.11 -19.24 -3.08
N PRO A 232 -7.33 -19.69 -2.07
CA PRO A 232 -6.52 -18.81 -1.23
C PRO A 232 -5.35 -18.20 -2.01
N CYS A 233 -5.02 -16.94 -1.73
CA CYS A 233 -3.91 -16.29 -2.39
C CYS A 233 -3.27 -15.16 -1.58
N VAL A 234 -2.04 -14.81 -1.98
CA VAL A 234 -1.46 -13.49 -1.73
C VAL A 234 -1.51 -12.69 -3.01
N VAL A 235 -2.12 -11.51 -2.95
CA VAL A 235 -2.19 -10.55 -4.06
C VAL A 235 -1.16 -9.45 -3.81
N VAL A 236 -0.11 -9.43 -4.61
CA VAL A 236 1.01 -8.48 -4.51
C VAL A 236 0.78 -7.28 -5.43
N GLY A 237 1.07 -6.07 -4.96
CA GLY A 237 0.92 -4.85 -5.75
C GLY A 237 1.93 -4.77 -6.89
N ARG A 238 1.60 -4.03 -7.95
CA ARG A 238 2.42 -3.92 -9.17
C ARG A 238 3.88 -3.60 -8.90
N PHE A 239 4.16 -2.65 -8.00
CA PHE A 239 5.50 -2.14 -7.73
C PHE A 239 6.20 -2.79 -6.53
N GLN A 240 5.65 -3.89 -5.99
CA GLN A 240 6.27 -4.61 -4.87
C GLN A 240 7.13 -5.79 -5.34
N SER A 241 8.19 -6.08 -4.60
CA SER A 241 8.99 -7.29 -4.75
C SER A 241 8.27 -8.49 -4.13
N ILE A 242 8.04 -9.58 -4.89
CA ILE A 242 7.39 -10.80 -4.34
C ILE A 242 8.25 -11.44 -3.24
N PRO A 243 9.55 -11.71 -3.45
CA PRO A 243 10.40 -12.34 -2.43
C PRO A 243 10.49 -11.55 -1.12
N ASP A 244 10.34 -10.22 -1.19
CA ASP A 244 10.39 -9.34 -0.02
C ASP A 244 9.03 -9.25 0.72
N GLU A 245 7.93 -9.65 0.09
CA GLU A 245 6.58 -9.52 0.64
C GLU A 245 5.94 -10.87 1.01
N VAL A 246 6.47 -11.98 0.48
CA VAL A 246 5.87 -13.31 0.62
C VAL A 246 6.93 -14.35 0.97
N HIS A 247 6.65 -15.17 1.97
CA HIS A 247 7.37 -16.41 2.19
C HIS A 247 6.91 -17.46 1.16
N GLU A 248 7.48 -17.41 -0.05
CA GLU A 248 7.02 -18.21 -1.20
C GLU A 248 7.02 -19.72 -0.94
N ASP A 249 7.99 -20.22 -0.17
CA ASP A 249 8.05 -21.63 0.20
C ASP A 249 6.89 -22.04 1.13
N VAL A 250 6.52 -21.17 2.06
CA VAL A 250 5.36 -21.36 2.94
C VAL A 250 4.07 -21.29 2.14
N ALA A 251 3.94 -20.30 1.25
CA ALA A 251 2.78 -20.17 0.36
C ALA A 251 2.60 -21.44 -0.49
N ARG A 252 3.69 -21.96 -1.08
CA ARG A 252 3.68 -23.19 -1.86
C ARG A 252 3.26 -24.41 -1.02
N ALA A 253 3.83 -24.56 0.17
CA ALA A 253 3.52 -25.68 1.07
C ALA A 253 2.06 -25.67 1.55
N GLU A 254 1.48 -24.48 1.75
CA GLU A 254 0.08 -24.32 2.19
C GLU A 254 -0.93 -24.24 1.02
N GLY A 255 -0.50 -24.41 -0.24
CA GLY A 255 -1.38 -24.37 -1.41
C GLY A 255 -1.96 -22.98 -1.70
N ILE A 256 -1.26 -21.91 -1.33
CA ILE A 256 -1.67 -20.52 -1.48
C ILE A 256 -1.05 -19.95 -2.76
N ALA A 257 -1.89 -19.49 -3.68
CA ALA A 257 -1.40 -18.87 -4.91
C ALA A 257 -0.74 -17.51 -4.63
N VAL A 258 0.32 -17.17 -5.35
CA VAL A 258 0.90 -15.83 -5.33
C VAL A 258 0.62 -15.17 -6.68
N VAL A 259 -0.15 -14.08 -6.68
CA VAL A 259 -0.55 -13.36 -7.90
C VAL A 259 -0.19 -11.89 -7.79
N ARG A 260 0.08 -11.26 -8.93
CA ARG A 260 0.34 -9.81 -9.02
C ARG A 260 -0.84 -9.12 -9.66
N ARG A 261 -1.33 -8.05 -9.03
CA ARG A 261 -2.38 -7.20 -9.61
C ARG A 261 -1.77 -6.09 -10.46
N SER A 262 -2.59 -5.55 -11.37
CA SER A 262 -2.20 -4.50 -12.31
C SER A 262 -2.07 -3.12 -11.66
N THR A 263 -2.60 -2.94 -10.44
CA THR A 263 -2.60 -1.71 -9.63
C THR A 263 -1.46 -1.70 -8.59
N GLY A 264 -1.11 -0.52 -8.08
CA GLY A 264 -0.15 -0.37 -6.96
C GLY A 264 -0.71 -0.82 -5.60
N GLY A 265 -0.06 -0.40 -4.51
CA GLY A 265 -0.50 -0.70 -3.13
C GLY A 265 0.17 -1.93 -2.51
N GLY A 266 -0.19 -2.27 -1.27
CA GLY A 266 0.46 -3.34 -0.51
C GLY A 266 -0.04 -4.76 -0.82
N ALA A 267 0.70 -5.76 -0.35
CA ALA A 267 0.33 -7.17 -0.46
C ALA A 267 -0.85 -7.49 0.47
N MET A 268 -1.77 -8.33 -0.01
CA MET A 268 -2.96 -8.76 0.74
C MET A 268 -3.05 -10.28 0.76
N PHE A 269 -3.34 -10.84 1.93
CA PHE A 269 -3.68 -12.25 2.07
C PHE A 269 -5.20 -12.43 1.97
N ILE A 270 -5.62 -13.42 1.19
CA ILE A 270 -7.02 -13.68 0.86
C ILE A 270 -7.34 -15.15 1.04
N GLU A 271 -8.49 -15.41 1.65
CA GLU A 271 -9.11 -16.73 1.67
C GLU A 271 -10.54 -16.64 1.13
N PRO A 272 -11.00 -17.67 0.38
CA PRO A 272 -12.38 -17.73 -0.08
C PRO A 272 -13.37 -17.52 1.08
N GLY A 273 -14.35 -16.64 0.87
CA GLY A 273 -15.37 -16.34 1.88
C GLY A 273 -14.93 -15.36 2.98
N ASN A 274 -13.65 -15.02 3.12
CA ASN A 274 -13.17 -14.10 4.15
C ASN A 274 -13.09 -12.64 3.68
N THR A 275 -13.43 -12.36 2.43
CA THR A 275 -13.41 -11.00 1.87
C THR A 275 -14.67 -10.70 1.06
N ILE A 276 -15.00 -9.41 0.98
CA ILE A 276 -15.92 -8.87 -0.02
C ILE A 276 -15.08 -8.00 -0.96
N THR A 277 -15.13 -8.31 -2.25
CA THR A 277 -14.31 -7.63 -3.26
C THR A 277 -15.21 -7.06 -4.36
N TYR A 278 -14.94 -5.82 -4.75
CA TYR A 278 -15.58 -5.21 -5.92
C TYR A 278 -14.57 -4.50 -6.80
N SER A 279 -14.88 -4.41 -8.08
CA SER A 279 -14.17 -3.60 -9.07
C SER A 279 -15.15 -2.68 -9.78
N LEU A 280 -14.81 -1.40 -9.88
CA LEU A 280 -15.43 -0.38 -10.71
C LEU A 280 -14.52 -0.13 -11.92
N TYR A 281 -15.07 -0.34 -13.11
CA TYR A 281 -14.47 -0.02 -14.39
C TYR A 281 -15.24 1.16 -14.97
N ALA A 282 -14.77 2.38 -14.74
CA ALA A 282 -15.44 3.60 -15.16
C ALA A 282 -14.66 4.33 -16.26
N PRO A 283 -15.31 5.07 -17.16
CA PRO A 283 -14.63 5.91 -18.14
C PRO A 283 -13.70 6.93 -17.50
N LEU A 284 -12.62 7.33 -18.18
CA LEU A 284 -11.61 8.22 -17.59
C LEU A 284 -12.19 9.59 -17.16
N TRP A 285 -13.19 10.10 -17.89
CA TRP A 285 -13.90 11.34 -17.52
C TRP A 285 -14.47 11.30 -16.09
N PHE A 286 -14.77 10.11 -15.56
CA PHE A 286 -15.34 9.96 -14.23
C PHE A 286 -14.41 10.49 -13.14
N VAL A 287 -13.09 10.39 -13.33
CA VAL A 287 -12.06 10.86 -12.39
C VAL A 287 -11.21 12.00 -12.96
N ASP A 288 -11.63 12.58 -14.07
CA ASP A 288 -10.89 13.66 -14.73
C ASP A 288 -10.95 14.96 -13.92
N GLY A 289 -9.87 15.73 -13.92
CA GLY A 289 -9.76 17.04 -13.24
C GLY A 289 -9.77 17.02 -11.71
N ILE A 290 -9.75 15.85 -11.06
CA ILE A 290 -9.65 15.73 -9.59
C ILE A 290 -8.32 15.07 -9.19
N ASP A 291 -7.85 15.38 -7.99
CA ASP A 291 -6.64 14.76 -7.48
C ASP A 291 -6.84 13.26 -7.17
N VAL A 292 -5.72 12.56 -6.95
CA VAL A 292 -5.74 11.11 -6.71
C VAL A 292 -6.54 10.74 -5.46
N ALA A 293 -6.45 11.51 -4.38
CA ALA A 293 -7.16 11.21 -3.14
C ALA A 293 -8.68 11.42 -3.29
N ALA A 294 -9.10 12.49 -3.97
CA ALA A 294 -10.48 12.75 -4.35
C ALA A 294 -11.02 11.65 -5.28
N SER A 295 -10.21 11.13 -6.22
CA SER A 295 -10.57 10.00 -7.07
C SER A 295 -10.91 8.72 -6.28
N TYR A 296 -10.17 8.43 -5.21
CA TYR A 296 -10.53 7.32 -4.30
C TYR A 296 -11.86 7.58 -3.60
N ARG A 297 -12.04 8.77 -3.01
CA ARG A 297 -13.31 9.14 -2.33
C ARG A 297 -14.51 9.08 -3.27
N LEU A 298 -14.37 9.59 -4.48
CA LEU A 298 -15.42 9.55 -5.50
C LEU A 298 -15.85 8.12 -5.80
N CYS A 299 -14.88 7.23 -6.07
CA CYS A 299 -15.15 5.85 -6.46
C CYS A 299 -15.78 5.04 -5.32
N ASP A 300 -15.40 5.30 -4.07
CA ASP A 300 -15.88 4.57 -2.89
C ASP A 300 -17.12 5.21 -2.24
N ARG A 301 -17.58 6.37 -2.73
CA ARG A 301 -18.70 7.10 -2.12
C ARG A 301 -19.97 6.28 -2.02
N TRP A 302 -20.30 5.50 -3.04
CA TRP A 302 -21.46 4.61 -3.04
C TRP A 302 -21.32 3.54 -1.94
N LEU A 303 -20.13 2.96 -1.80
CA LEU A 303 -19.83 1.90 -0.84
C LEU A 303 -19.96 2.42 0.59
N VAL A 304 -19.37 3.59 0.89
CA VAL A 304 -19.46 4.21 2.22
C VAL A 304 -20.91 4.47 2.60
N ARG A 305 -21.73 4.98 1.67
CA ARG A 305 -23.17 5.20 1.89
C ARG A 305 -23.93 3.89 2.11
N ALA A 306 -23.64 2.87 1.31
CA ALA A 306 -24.28 1.57 1.43
C ALA A 306 -23.97 0.92 2.80
N LEU A 307 -22.69 0.93 3.21
CA LEU A 307 -22.28 0.40 4.52
C LEU A 307 -22.85 1.22 5.69
N ALA A 308 -22.94 2.55 5.55
CA ALA A 308 -23.61 3.38 6.56
C ALA A 308 -25.10 3.01 6.72
N GLY A 309 -25.76 2.59 5.63
CA GLY A 309 -27.12 2.04 5.67
C GLY A 309 -27.26 0.74 6.50
N LEU A 310 -26.16 0.05 6.80
CA LEU A 310 -26.11 -1.09 7.72
C LEU A 310 -25.87 -0.67 9.18
N GLY A 311 -25.86 0.63 9.49
CA GLY A 311 -25.60 1.17 10.82
C GLY A 311 -24.11 1.27 11.17
N LEU A 312 -23.21 1.09 10.21
CA LEU A 312 -21.77 1.24 10.42
C LEU A 312 -21.34 2.71 10.34
N ASP A 313 -20.55 3.18 11.31
CA ASP A 313 -19.85 4.47 11.24
C ASP A 313 -18.65 4.36 10.29
N VAL A 314 -18.87 4.48 8.98
CA VAL A 314 -17.84 4.31 7.94
C VAL A 314 -17.30 5.65 7.45
N ARG A 315 -15.98 5.75 7.36
CA ARG A 315 -15.27 6.93 6.86
C ARG A 315 -14.05 6.58 6.02
N PHE A 316 -13.62 7.53 5.20
CA PHE A 316 -12.33 7.49 4.52
C PHE A 316 -11.19 7.67 5.53
N ALA A 317 -10.11 6.92 5.36
CA ALA A 317 -8.91 7.02 6.18
C ALA A 317 -7.66 7.02 5.30
N GLY A 318 -6.81 8.03 5.48
CA GLY A 318 -5.60 8.18 4.66
C GLY A 318 -5.93 8.33 3.18
N LEU A 319 -5.11 7.72 2.32
CA LEU A 319 -5.23 7.85 0.86
C LEU A 319 -6.33 6.96 0.25
N ASN A 320 -6.40 5.71 0.69
CA ASN A 320 -7.11 4.65 -0.03
C ASN A 320 -7.78 3.63 0.92
N ASP A 321 -7.89 3.93 2.21
CA ASP A 321 -8.48 3.01 3.17
C ASP A 321 -9.90 3.44 3.57
N ILE A 322 -10.75 2.44 3.81
CA ILE A 322 -12.08 2.59 4.39
C ILE A 322 -12.01 2.03 5.81
N ALA A 323 -12.49 2.81 6.78
CA ALA A 323 -12.41 2.46 8.20
C ALA A 323 -13.70 2.78 8.94
N SER A 324 -13.89 2.12 10.08
CA SER A 324 -14.90 2.46 11.08
C SER A 324 -14.29 2.98 12.37
N SER A 325 -15.15 3.32 13.33
CA SER A 325 -14.76 3.52 14.73
C SER A 325 -13.87 2.38 15.26
N HIS A 326 -14.17 1.13 14.88
CA HIS A 326 -13.49 -0.06 15.36
C HIS A 326 -12.16 -0.37 14.67
N GLY A 327 -12.01 -0.04 13.39
CA GLY A 327 -10.76 -0.35 12.67
C GLY A 327 -10.85 -0.18 11.17
N LYS A 328 -9.82 -0.65 10.46
CA LYS A 328 -9.83 -0.68 8.99
C LYS A 328 -10.78 -1.78 8.52
N ILE A 329 -11.70 -1.42 7.62
CA ILE A 329 -12.63 -2.35 6.96
C ILE A 329 -11.99 -2.89 5.68
N GLY A 330 -11.40 -2.01 4.87
CA GLY A 330 -10.89 -2.38 3.56
C GLY A 330 -9.92 -1.36 3.00
N GLY A 331 -9.35 -1.69 1.83
CA GLY A 331 -8.46 -0.81 1.10
C GLY A 331 -8.71 -0.90 -0.40
N ALA A 332 -8.58 0.24 -1.05
CA ALA A 332 -8.75 0.42 -2.47
C ALA A 332 -7.39 0.49 -3.20
N ALA A 333 -7.39 0.17 -4.48
CA ALA A 333 -6.30 0.50 -5.39
C ALA A 333 -6.85 0.92 -6.75
N GLN A 334 -6.14 1.84 -7.40
CA GLN A 334 -6.53 2.38 -8.69
C GLN A 334 -5.44 2.23 -9.76
N ARG A 335 -5.88 2.18 -11.03
CA ARG A 335 -5.05 2.32 -12.21
C ARG A 335 -5.84 2.95 -13.35
N ARG A 336 -5.21 3.86 -14.09
CA ARG A 336 -5.77 4.46 -15.30
C ARG A 336 -5.33 3.69 -16.54
N PHE A 337 -6.23 3.62 -17.52
CA PHE A 337 -6.04 3.00 -18.81
C PHE A 337 -6.35 4.04 -19.89
N PRO A 338 -5.41 4.33 -20.79
CA PRO A 338 -5.64 5.29 -21.86
C PRO A 338 -6.61 4.67 -22.87
N GLY A 339 -7.44 5.48 -23.51
CA GLY A 339 -8.29 4.97 -24.57
C GLY A 339 -7.47 4.59 -25.80
N ALA A 340 -7.74 3.43 -26.40
CA ALA A 340 -7.09 3.05 -27.64
C ALA A 340 -7.42 4.05 -28.77
N PRO A 341 -6.51 4.24 -29.75
CA PRO A 341 -6.88 4.90 -30.99
C PRO A 341 -8.08 4.17 -31.62
N ARG A 342 -9.17 4.87 -31.93
CA ARG A 342 -10.23 4.23 -32.71
C ARG A 342 -9.65 3.91 -34.08
N SER A 343 -9.61 2.62 -34.41
CA SER A 343 -9.44 2.19 -35.80
C SER A 343 -10.53 2.91 -36.60
N SER A 344 -10.13 3.75 -37.56
CA SER A 344 -11.03 4.09 -38.65
C SER A 344 -11.47 2.77 -39.25
N SER A 345 -12.78 2.56 -39.32
CA SER A 345 -13.36 1.40 -39.96
C SER A 345 -12.78 1.23 -41.37
N ARG A 346 -12.41 0.00 -41.70
CA ARG A 346 -12.19 -0.57 -43.04
C ARG A 346 -12.71 0.29 -44.20
N SER A 347 -11.91 1.20 -44.71
CA SER A 347 -11.94 1.66 -46.11
C SER A 347 -10.54 2.09 -46.47
N GLY A 348 -9.84 1.25 -47.22
CA GLY A 348 -8.42 1.40 -47.50
C GLY A 348 -8.09 2.63 -48.36
N VAL A 349 -7.12 3.40 -47.92
CA VAL A 349 -6.08 4.04 -48.75
C VAL A 349 -4.82 4.14 -47.88
N PRO A 350 -3.69 3.50 -48.24
CA PRO A 350 -2.41 3.71 -47.56
C PRO A 350 -1.79 5.03 -48.06
N GLY A 351 -1.46 5.96 -47.15
CA GLY A 351 -0.65 7.13 -47.54
C GLY A 351 -0.94 8.47 -46.88
N GLN A 352 -1.67 8.57 -45.76
CA GLN A 352 -1.73 9.83 -45.00
C GLN A 352 -1.25 9.64 -43.57
N SER A 353 -0.08 10.23 -43.31
CA SER A 353 0.48 10.55 -42.01
C SER A 353 -0.55 11.18 -41.07
N GLY A 354 -0.52 10.74 -39.80
CA GLY A 354 -1.51 11.04 -38.77
C GLY A 354 -1.86 12.51 -38.59
N VAL A 355 -3.17 12.78 -38.55
CA VAL A 355 -3.77 14.06 -38.20
C VAL A 355 -4.03 14.09 -36.69
N PRO A 356 -3.71 15.19 -35.96
CA PRO A 356 -4.15 15.39 -34.58
C PRO A 356 -5.68 15.45 -34.54
N GLY A 357 -6.32 14.57 -33.76
CA GLY A 357 -7.79 14.50 -33.66
C GLY A 357 -8.41 13.11 -33.92
N GLN A 358 -7.62 12.05 -34.03
CA GLN A 358 -8.18 10.68 -33.98
C GLN A 358 -8.93 10.49 -32.66
N SER A 359 -10.24 10.26 -32.77
CA SER A 359 -11.12 9.98 -31.63
C SER A 359 -10.56 8.74 -30.91
N ARG A 360 -9.98 8.93 -29.72
CA ARG A 360 -9.56 7.80 -28.87
C ARG A 360 -10.79 7.23 -28.15
N GLY A 361 -10.70 5.99 -27.70
CA GLY A 361 -11.63 5.43 -26.72
C GLY A 361 -11.73 6.35 -25.49
N PRO A 362 -12.79 6.21 -24.67
CA PRO A 362 -13.01 7.08 -23.52
C PRO A 362 -11.90 7.00 -22.45
N GLY A 363 -11.00 6.01 -22.51
CA GLY A 363 -10.11 5.66 -21.42
C GLY A 363 -10.90 5.10 -20.23
N ALA A 364 -10.19 4.56 -19.24
CA ALA A 364 -10.83 4.03 -18.04
C ALA A 364 -10.02 4.25 -16.79
N VAL A 365 -10.70 4.24 -15.66
CA VAL A 365 -10.14 3.97 -14.34
C VAL A 365 -10.63 2.61 -13.88
N LEU A 366 -9.70 1.74 -13.50
CA LEU A 366 -9.96 0.58 -12.65
C LEU A 366 -9.81 1.04 -11.21
N HIS A 367 -10.88 0.94 -10.43
CA HIS A 367 -10.86 1.09 -8.99
C HIS A 367 -11.35 -0.21 -8.38
N HIS A 368 -10.56 -0.88 -7.55
CA HIS A 368 -11.00 -2.10 -6.87
C HIS A 368 -10.72 -2.05 -5.38
N VAL A 369 -11.57 -2.73 -4.62
CA VAL A 369 -11.55 -2.70 -3.15
C VAL A 369 -11.68 -4.11 -2.64
N THR A 370 -10.89 -4.41 -1.62
CA THR A 370 -11.08 -5.60 -0.80
C THR A 370 -11.41 -5.16 0.62
N MET A 371 -12.55 -5.63 1.12
CA MET A 371 -12.98 -5.48 2.50
C MET A 371 -12.84 -6.81 3.23
N ALA A 372 -12.35 -6.75 4.46
CA ALA A 372 -12.27 -7.92 5.32
C ALA A 372 -13.68 -8.28 5.83
N TYR A 373 -14.13 -9.48 5.51
CA TYR A 373 -15.33 -10.07 6.11
C TYR A 373 -14.98 -10.95 7.31
N ASP A 374 -13.87 -11.69 7.24
CA ASP A 374 -13.25 -12.45 8.34
C ASP A 374 -11.72 -12.51 8.10
N ILE A 375 -10.93 -13.00 9.06
CA ILE A 375 -9.46 -13.10 8.89
C ILE A 375 -8.80 -14.19 9.72
N ASP A 376 -8.01 -15.07 9.08
CA ASP A 376 -7.02 -15.90 9.77
C ASP A 376 -5.69 -15.13 9.90
N ALA A 377 -5.57 -14.39 10.99
CA ALA A 377 -4.38 -13.60 11.28
C ALA A 377 -3.10 -14.46 11.47
N ARG A 378 -3.24 -15.71 11.94
CA ARG A 378 -2.09 -16.60 12.16
C ARG A 378 -1.53 -17.09 10.85
N LYS A 379 -2.40 -17.51 9.93
CA LYS A 379 -2.01 -17.94 8.58
C LYS A 379 -1.42 -16.80 7.77
N MET A 380 -2.08 -15.64 7.80
CA MET A 380 -1.55 -14.42 7.19
C MET A 380 -0.12 -14.11 7.65
N ALA A 381 0.14 -14.15 8.96
CA ALA A 381 1.45 -13.82 9.52
C ALA A 381 2.56 -14.83 9.16
N ARG A 382 2.20 -16.09 8.85
CA ARG A 382 3.19 -17.09 8.36
C ARG A 382 3.56 -16.89 6.90
N VAL A 383 2.62 -16.38 6.09
CA VAL A 383 2.75 -16.32 4.63
C VAL A 383 3.29 -14.96 4.18
N LEU A 384 2.87 -13.87 4.81
CA LEU A 384 3.35 -12.53 4.49
C LEU A 384 4.67 -12.22 5.19
N ASN A 385 5.66 -11.79 4.42
CA ASN A 385 6.90 -11.24 4.95
C ASN A 385 6.65 -9.76 5.30
N THR A 386 6.37 -9.47 6.57
CA THR A 386 6.11 -8.10 7.04
C THR A 386 7.33 -7.54 7.73
N SER A 387 7.98 -6.56 7.11
CA SER A 387 9.16 -5.92 7.69
C SER A 387 8.84 -5.11 8.95
N ALA A 388 9.83 -4.94 9.83
CA ALA A 388 9.71 -4.12 11.03
C ALA A 388 9.37 -2.65 10.70
N GLU A 389 9.91 -2.13 9.59
CA GLU A 389 9.61 -0.77 9.10
C GLU A 389 8.13 -0.62 8.72
N LYS A 390 7.52 -1.65 8.12
CA LYS A 390 6.08 -1.65 7.80
C LYS A 390 5.20 -1.71 9.06
N MET A 391 5.75 -2.25 10.16
CA MET A 391 5.08 -2.33 11.46
C MET A 391 5.24 -1.07 12.30
N SER A 392 6.32 -0.29 12.16
CA SER A 392 6.62 0.87 13.02
C SER A 392 5.50 1.92 13.01
N ASP A 393 4.95 2.23 11.85
CA ASP A 393 3.82 3.17 11.66
C ASP A 393 2.48 2.65 12.23
N LYS A 394 2.37 1.32 12.37
CA LYS A 394 1.26 0.65 13.05
C LYS A 394 1.54 0.54 14.56
N ALA A 395 2.80 0.48 14.97
CA ALA A 395 3.28 0.36 16.34
C ALA A 395 3.18 1.68 17.13
N VAL A 396 3.39 2.84 16.50
CA VAL A 396 3.10 4.16 17.11
C VAL A 396 1.60 4.34 17.37
N ARG A 397 0.75 3.54 16.69
CA ARG A 397 -0.70 3.40 16.94
C ARG A 397 -1.06 2.12 17.72
N SER A 398 -0.09 1.39 18.26
CA SER A 398 -0.33 0.06 18.85
C SER A 398 -0.78 0.13 20.30
N ALA A 399 -2.06 -0.17 20.49
CA ALA A 399 -2.40 -1.46 21.08
C ALA A 399 -3.70 -1.94 20.42
N VAL A 400 -3.62 -2.93 19.52
CA VAL A 400 -4.77 -3.72 19.06
C VAL A 400 -5.86 -2.93 18.30
N LYS A 401 -5.54 -2.19 17.23
CA LYS A 401 -6.51 -2.06 16.13
C LYS A 401 -6.30 -3.20 15.16
N ARG A 402 -6.91 -4.35 15.48
CA ARG A 402 -7.10 -5.47 14.55
C ARG A 402 -7.87 -4.93 13.34
N VAL A 403 -7.67 -5.55 12.17
CA VAL A 403 -8.72 -5.50 11.15
C VAL A 403 -9.97 -6.01 11.86
N ASP A 404 -10.99 -5.16 12.02
CA ASP A 404 -12.25 -5.57 12.63
C ASP A 404 -13.17 -5.94 11.47
N PRO A 405 -13.40 -7.23 11.21
CA PRO A 405 -14.07 -7.63 9.99
C PRO A 405 -15.54 -7.21 9.99
N LEU A 406 -16.15 -7.13 8.80
CA LEU A 406 -17.57 -6.75 8.69
C LEU A 406 -18.49 -7.71 9.47
N LYS A 407 -18.12 -8.98 9.60
CA LYS A 407 -18.88 -9.98 10.37
C LYS A 407 -19.03 -9.62 11.84
N SER A 408 -17.96 -9.20 12.52
CA SER A 408 -18.02 -8.82 13.95
C SER A 408 -18.72 -7.48 14.16
N GLN A 409 -18.60 -6.55 13.21
CA GLN A 409 -19.21 -5.23 13.30
C GLN A 409 -20.72 -5.24 13.04
N THR A 410 -21.19 -6.12 12.14
CA THR A 410 -22.61 -6.14 11.72
C THR A 410 -23.40 -7.32 12.31
N GLY A 411 -22.74 -8.44 12.61
CA GLY A 411 -23.39 -9.72 12.90
C GLY A 411 -24.03 -10.38 11.68
N MET A 412 -23.92 -9.79 10.49
CA MET A 412 -24.55 -10.28 9.27
C MET A 412 -23.69 -11.34 8.55
N THR A 413 -24.35 -12.20 7.81
CA THR A 413 -23.68 -13.10 6.86
C THR A 413 -23.06 -12.31 5.72
N ARG A 414 -22.04 -12.89 5.07
CA ARG A 414 -21.40 -12.26 3.91
C ARG A 414 -22.39 -12.01 2.77
N GLY A 415 -23.31 -12.96 2.56
CA GLY A 415 -24.35 -12.88 1.53
C GLY A 415 -25.28 -11.68 1.74
N GLU A 416 -25.79 -11.51 2.96
CA GLU A 416 -26.68 -10.37 3.28
C GLU A 416 -26.00 -9.02 3.05
N ILE A 417 -24.71 -8.90 3.38
CA ILE A 417 -23.95 -7.67 3.10
C ILE A 417 -23.82 -7.46 1.59
N VAL A 418 -23.46 -8.50 0.83
CA VAL A 418 -23.34 -8.40 -0.63
C VAL A 418 -24.68 -8.03 -1.29
N ASP A 419 -25.78 -8.65 -0.86
CA ASP A 419 -27.11 -8.35 -1.37
C ASP A 419 -27.51 -6.90 -1.08
N HIS A 420 -27.26 -6.40 0.13
CA HIS A 420 -27.47 -4.99 0.48
C HIS A 420 -26.64 -4.04 -0.39
N LEU A 421 -25.37 -4.36 -0.64
CA LEU A 421 -24.52 -3.55 -1.52
C LEU A 421 -25.07 -3.51 -2.95
N LEU A 422 -25.53 -4.64 -3.49
CA LEU A 422 -26.15 -4.70 -4.82
C LEU A 422 -27.45 -3.89 -4.86
N ASP A 423 -28.32 -4.04 -3.85
CA ASP A 423 -29.61 -3.35 -3.77
C ASP A 423 -29.44 -1.84 -3.66
N SER A 424 -28.39 -1.37 -2.96
CA SER A 424 -28.06 0.06 -2.87
C SER A 424 -27.78 0.73 -4.22
N LEU A 425 -27.39 -0.07 -5.23
CA LEU A 425 -27.12 0.39 -6.60
C LEU A 425 -28.29 0.10 -7.55
N ARG A 426 -29.05 -0.98 -7.35
CA ARG A 426 -30.15 -1.37 -8.25
C ARG A 426 -31.21 -0.28 -8.41
N GLY A 427 -31.58 0.40 -7.32
CA GLY A 427 -32.54 1.52 -7.37
C GLY A 427 -32.02 2.76 -8.10
N ALA A 428 -30.72 2.81 -8.40
CA ALA A 428 -30.05 3.96 -9.01
C ALA A 428 -29.62 3.71 -10.47
N VAL A 429 -29.59 2.45 -10.92
CA VAL A 429 -29.16 2.03 -12.28
C VAL A 429 -30.35 1.83 -13.26
N GLN A 430 -31.59 1.85 -12.75
CA GLN A 430 -32.82 1.89 -13.55
C GLN A 430 -33.09 3.31 -14.07
#